data_AF-A0A8X6QHG4-F1
#
_entry.id   AF-A0A8X6QHG4-F1
#
_cell.length_a   1.000
_cell.length_b   1.000
_cell.length_c   1.000
_cell.angle_alpha   90.00
_cell.angle_beta   90.00
_cell.angle_gamma   90.00
#
_symmetry.space_group_name_H-M   'P 1'
#
loop_
_entity.id
_entity.type
_entity.pdbx_description
1 polymer ?
#
loop_
_entity_poly.entity_id
_entity_poly.type
_entity_poly.pdbx_seq_one_letter_code
_entity_poly.pdbx_strand_id
1 'polypeptide(L)'
;MCSVGYNADIVCLQEVDRKVFYGDLIPVLTSTGLDGIYSEKGGQVVEGLSCFYRTSKFKIIEFHATVLSDAVVNEPVLQPIRAKLSENDKLKERFMNRTTAIQIAKV
;
A
#
# COMPACT_ATOMS: atom_id res chain seq x y z
N MET A 1 5.05 -15.81 4.24
CA MET A 1 6.51 -15.65 4.40
C MET A 1 7.11 -15.27 3.06
N CYS A 2 7.58 -14.03 2.91
CA CYS A 2 8.41 -13.66 1.76
C CYS A 2 9.85 -14.11 2.09
N SER A 3 10.33 -15.18 1.46
CA SER A 3 11.64 -15.73 1.77
C SER A 3 12.74 -14.96 1.05
N VAL A 4 13.83 -14.70 1.76
CA VAL A 4 15.09 -14.15 1.22
C VAL A 4 15.59 -14.94 0.00
N GLY A 5 15.21 -16.22 -0.12
CA GLY A 5 15.60 -17.11 -1.21
C GLY A 5 15.15 -16.68 -2.61
N TYR A 6 14.18 -15.78 -2.74
CA TYR A 6 13.75 -15.31 -4.07
C TYR A 6 14.76 -14.35 -4.73
N ASN A 7 15.66 -13.73 -3.96
CA ASN A 7 16.60 -12.71 -4.44
C ASN A 7 15.92 -11.61 -5.28
N ALA A 8 14.68 -11.25 -4.94
CA ALA A 8 13.89 -10.27 -5.68
C ALA A 8 14.50 -8.87 -5.60
N ASP A 9 14.22 -8.04 -6.60
CA ASP A 9 14.61 -6.62 -6.59
C ASP A 9 13.50 -5.71 -6.03
N ILE A 10 12.24 -6.11 -6.22
CA ILE A 10 11.05 -5.43 -5.69
C ILE A 10 10.12 -6.49 -5.11
N VAL A 11 9.57 -6.24 -3.91
CA VAL A 11 8.65 -7.15 -3.21
C VAL A 11 7.49 -6.34 -2.67
N CYS A 12 6.26 -6.65 -3.10
CA CYS A 12 5.04 -6.02 -2.58
C CYS A 12 4.22 -7.04 -1.78
N LEU A 13 3.86 -6.70 -0.55
CA LEU A 13 3.11 -7.57 0.36
C LEU A 13 1.79 -6.92 0.80
N GLN A 14 0.79 -7.75 1.02
CA GLN A 14 -0.52 -7.37 1.54
C GLN A 14 -0.77 -8.04 2.89
N GLU A 15 -1.71 -7.50 3.68
CA GLU A 15 -2.10 -8.03 5.00
C GLU A 15 -0.90 -8.10 5.97
N VAL A 16 -0.01 -7.11 5.87
CA VAL A 16 1.18 -7.05 6.71
C VAL A 16 0.83 -6.37 8.01
N ASP A 17 0.86 -7.10 9.13
CA ASP A 17 0.73 -6.50 10.45
C ASP A 17 1.91 -5.55 10.74
N ARG A 18 1.63 -4.42 11.40
CA ARG A 18 2.66 -3.41 11.73
C ARG A 18 3.83 -4.01 12.52
N LYS A 19 3.56 -4.87 13.50
CA LYS A 19 4.61 -5.52 14.31
C LYS A 19 5.40 -6.50 13.49
N VAL A 20 4.77 -7.23 12.57
CA VAL A 20 5.46 -8.12 11.63
C VAL A 20 6.37 -7.32 10.70
N PHE A 21 5.91 -6.16 10.20
CA PHE A 21 6.75 -5.31 9.35
C PHE A 21 8.04 -4.85 10.06
N TYR A 22 7.91 -4.22 11.22
CA TYR A 22 9.06 -3.65 11.94
C TYR A 22 9.87 -4.67 12.73
N GLY A 23 9.23 -5.70 13.26
CA GLY A 23 9.86 -6.72 14.11
C GLY A 23 10.51 -7.85 13.33
N ASP A 24 9.92 -8.24 12.19
CA ASP A 24 10.36 -9.43 11.45
C ASP A 24 10.87 -9.08 10.04
N LEU A 25 10.05 -8.40 9.23
CA LEU A 25 10.34 -8.23 7.79
C LEU A 25 11.48 -7.25 7.53
N ILE A 26 11.47 -6.06 8.15
CA ILE A 26 12.51 -5.05 7.98
C ILE A 26 13.89 -5.59 8.38
N PRO A 27 14.08 -6.15 9.60
CA PRO A 27 15.38 -6.68 10.00
C PRO A 27 15.93 -7.74 9.03
N VAL A 28 15.07 -8.64 8.57
CA VAL A 28 15.47 -9.73 7.66
C VAL A 28 15.79 -9.19 6.28
N LEU A 29 14.90 -8.41 5.66
CA LEU A 29 15.06 -7.99 4.26
C LEU A 29 16.16 -6.93 4.10
N THR A 30 16.35 -6.05 5.09
CA THR A 30 17.47 -5.09 5.08
C THR A 30 18.82 -5.74 5.21
N SER A 31 18.92 -6.88 5.92
CA SER A 31 20.17 -7.67 5.93
C SER A 31 20.57 -8.21 4.55
N THR A 32 19.64 -8.21 3.59
CA THR A 32 19.84 -8.72 2.22
C THR A 32 19.98 -7.63 1.16
N GLY A 33 20.02 -6.36 1.60
CA GLY A 33 20.16 -5.19 0.73
C GLY A 33 18.84 -4.66 0.15
N LEU A 34 17.69 -5.05 0.71
CA LEU A 34 16.40 -4.41 0.41
C LEU A 34 16.05 -3.39 1.50
N ASP A 35 15.50 -2.25 1.11
CA ASP A 35 14.85 -1.32 2.03
C ASP A 35 13.33 -1.38 1.85
N GLY A 36 12.55 -0.90 2.82
CA GLY A 36 11.11 -1.12 2.84
C GLY A 36 10.28 0.07 3.33
N ILE A 37 9.09 0.21 2.76
CA ILE A 37 8.06 1.16 3.15
C ILE A 37 6.78 0.44 3.54
N TYR A 38 6.02 1.06 4.44
CA TYR A 38 4.79 0.51 5.01
C TYR A 38 3.68 1.55 5.05
N SER A 39 2.46 1.11 4.78
CA SER A 39 1.24 1.93 4.87
C SER A 39 0.14 1.12 5.52
N GLU A 40 -0.42 1.61 6.60
CA GLU A 40 -1.60 1.00 7.23
C GLU A 40 -2.82 1.15 6.32
N LYS A 41 -3.72 0.16 6.36
CA LYS A 41 -5.06 0.34 5.84
C LYS A 41 -5.82 1.30 6.77
N GLY A 42 -6.77 2.07 6.22
CA GLY A 42 -7.65 2.89 7.06
C GLY A 42 -8.49 2.03 8.03
N GLY A 43 -8.90 2.58 9.17
CA GLY A 43 -9.78 1.92 10.14
C GLY A 43 -9.08 1.40 11.41
N GLN A 44 -9.69 0.41 12.08
CA GLN A 44 -9.21 -0.13 13.37
C GLN A 44 -8.24 -1.32 13.24
N VAL A 45 -7.98 -1.79 12.01
CA VAL A 45 -7.16 -3.00 11.78
C VAL A 45 -5.71 -2.60 11.59
N VAL A 46 -4.80 -3.22 12.35
CA VAL A 46 -3.35 -2.92 12.38
C VAL A 46 -2.60 -3.66 11.26
N GLU A 47 -3.20 -3.76 10.08
CA GLU A 47 -2.61 -4.39 8.90
C GLU A 47 -2.50 -3.42 7.74
N GLY A 48 -1.52 -3.66 6.86
CA GLY A 48 -1.16 -2.72 5.83
C GLY A 48 -0.60 -3.34 4.56
N LEU A 49 -0.08 -2.45 3.73
CA LEU A 49 0.69 -2.76 2.53
C LEU A 49 2.16 -2.46 2.82
N SER A 50 3.05 -3.29 2.30
CA SER A 50 4.47 -2.97 2.27
C SER A 50 5.07 -3.19 0.90
N CYS A 51 6.09 -2.39 0.60
CA CYS A 51 6.90 -2.52 -0.60
C CYS A 51 8.37 -2.48 -0.18
N PHE A 52 9.14 -3.44 -0.64
CA PHE A 52 10.58 -3.48 -0.48
C PHE A 52 11.26 -3.35 -1.84
N TYR A 53 12.42 -2.71 -1.86
CA TYR A 53 13.17 -2.42 -3.07
C TYR A 53 14.68 -2.56 -2.81
N ARG A 54 15.41 -3.09 -3.79
CA ARG A 54 16.86 -3.29 -3.68
C ARG A 54 17.61 -1.96 -3.82
N THR A 55 18.30 -1.55 -2.77
CA THR A 55 18.97 -0.24 -2.69
C THR A 55 20.16 -0.09 -3.63
N SER A 56 20.74 -1.20 -4.10
CA SER A 56 21.79 -1.17 -5.13
C SER A 56 21.28 -0.89 -6.55
N LYS A 57 19.96 -0.95 -6.77
CA LYS A 57 19.32 -0.75 -8.08
C LYS A 57 18.35 0.42 -8.12
N PHE A 58 17.71 0.69 -6.98
CA PHE A 58 16.56 1.58 -6.89
C PHE A 58 16.66 2.55 -5.72
N LYS A 59 16.02 3.70 -5.85
CA LYS A 59 15.83 4.66 -4.75
C LYS A 59 14.45 5.28 -4.88
N ILE A 60 13.70 5.34 -3.78
CA ILE A 60 12.42 6.03 -3.78
C ILE A 60 12.61 7.51 -4.10
N ILE A 61 11.96 7.96 -5.17
CA ILE A 61 11.83 9.35 -5.60
C ILE A 61 10.57 9.96 -4.98
N GLU A 62 9.48 9.21 -5.01
CA GLU A 62 8.17 9.67 -4.54
C GLU A 62 7.37 8.51 -3.98
N PHE A 63 6.59 8.78 -2.94
CA PHE A 63 5.74 7.81 -2.28
C PHE A 63 4.39 8.42 -1.96
N HIS A 64 3.33 7.69 -2.30
CA HIS A 64 1.96 8.06 -1.97
C HIS A 64 1.20 6.84 -1.47
N ALA A 65 0.43 7.01 -0.41
CA ALA A 65 -0.48 5.98 0.08
C ALA A 65 -1.77 6.63 0.57
N THR A 66 -2.89 6.02 0.26
CA THR A 66 -4.21 6.54 0.62
C THR A 66 -5.25 5.41 0.63
N VAL A 67 -6.43 5.69 1.17
CA VAL A 67 -7.58 4.80 1.05
C VAL A 67 -8.34 5.18 -0.23
N LEU A 68 -8.78 4.17 -0.99
CA LEU A 68 -9.45 4.41 -2.27
C LEU A 68 -10.76 5.21 -2.13
N SER A 69 -11.47 5.03 -1.01
CA SER A 69 -12.64 5.84 -0.65
C SER A 69 -12.29 7.31 -0.50
N ASP A 70 -11.11 7.63 0.03
CA ASP A 70 -10.66 9.01 0.21
C ASP A 70 -10.14 9.58 -1.11
N ALA A 71 -9.40 8.78 -1.88
CA ALA A 71 -8.90 9.15 -3.18
C ALA A 71 -10.04 9.53 -4.14
N VAL A 72 -11.12 8.74 -4.20
CA VAL A 72 -12.24 9.04 -5.13
C VAL A 72 -12.91 10.38 -4.83
N VAL A 73 -12.82 10.86 -3.60
CA VAL A 73 -13.38 12.15 -3.18
C VAL A 73 -12.43 13.29 -3.51
N ASN A 74 -11.13 13.12 -3.24
CA ASN A 74 -10.16 14.20 -3.25
C ASN A 74 -9.37 14.34 -4.57
N GLU A 75 -9.21 13.25 -5.32
CA GLU A 75 -8.40 13.24 -6.54
C GLU A 75 -9.20 13.69 -7.77
N PRO A 76 -8.82 14.80 -8.43
CA PRO A 76 -9.55 15.30 -9.59
C PRO A 76 -9.62 14.30 -10.75
N VAL A 77 -8.57 13.49 -10.92
CA VAL A 77 -8.52 12.45 -11.97
C VAL A 77 -9.58 11.37 -11.78
N LEU A 78 -10.10 11.18 -10.55
CA LEU A 78 -11.14 10.21 -10.23
C LEU A 78 -12.56 10.80 -10.30
N GLN A 79 -12.71 12.06 -10.72
CA GLN A 79 -14.02 12.68 -10.90
C GLN A 79 -14.99 11.86 -11.77
N PRO A 80 -14.58 11.23 -12.90
CA PRO A 80 -15.49 10.40 -13.69
C PRO A 80 -16.03 9.18 -12.91
N ILE A 81 -15.18 8.57 -12.08
CA ILE A 81 -15.58 7.45 -11.21
C ILE A 81 -16.54 7.96 -10.12
N ARG A 82 -16.22 9.10 -9.49
CA ARG A 82 -17.09 9.73 -8.49
C ARG A 82 -18.48 10.05 -9.06
N ALA A 83 -18.54 10.56 -10.30
CA ALA A 83 -19.79 10.82 -11.00
C ALA A 83 -20.59 9.51 -11.21
N LYS A 84 -19.94 8.43 -11.66
CA LYS A 84 -20.59 7.12 -11.80
C LYS A 84 -21.08 6.52 -10.48
N LEU A 85 -20.34 6.68 -9.39
CA LEU A 85 -20.80 6.25 -8.08
C LEU A 85 -22.05 7.00 -7.64
N SER A 86 -22.17 8.30 -7.97
CA SER A 86 -23.35 9.10 -7.61
C SER A 86 -24.64 8.69 -8.33
N GLU A 87 -24.56 7.90 -9.40
CA GLU A 87 -25.73 7.34 -10.09
C GLU A 87 -26.38 6.17 -9.30
N ASN A 88 -25.72 5.65 -8.26
CA ASN A 88 -26.22 4.52 -7.47
C ASN A 88 -25.81 4.63 -5.99
N ASP A 89 -26.74 5.07 -5.15
CA ASP A 89 -26.49 5.29 -3.71
C ASP A 89 -26.02 4.04 -2.97
N LYS A 90 -26.60 2.86 -3.28
CA LYS A 90 -26.19 1.61 -2.64
C LYS A 90 -24.75 1.22 -2.99
N LEU A 91 -24.34 1.47 -4.23
CA LEU A 91 -22.96 1.23 -4.66
C LEU A 91 -22.01 2.24 -4.01
N LYS A 92 -22.38 3.52 -4.01
CA LYS A 92 -21.63 4.59 -3.38
C LYS A 92 -21.39 4.31 -1.90
N GLU A 93 -22.43 4.01 -1.15
CA GLU A 93 -22.33 3.67 0.28
C GLU A 93 -21.38 2.48 0.50
N ARG A 94 -21.55 1.40 -0.27
CA ARG A 94 -20.68 0.22 -0.19
C ARG A 94 -19.22 0.54 -0.51
N PHE A 95 -18.96 1.42 -1.47
CA PHE A 95 -17.61 1.83 -1.85
C PHE A 95 -16.97 2.68 -0.75
N MET A 96 -17.71 3.68 -0.24
CA MET A 96 -17.21 4.60 0.79
C MET A 96 -16.95 3.91 2.12
N ASN A 97 -17.61 2.79 2.41
CA ASN A 97 -17.37 1.99 3.61
C ASN A 97 -16.17 1.02 3.51
N ARG A 98 -15.44 1.01 2.38
CA ARG A 98 -14.25 0.16 2.21
C ARG A 98 -12.99 0.86 2.68
N THR A 99 -12.17 0.13 3.42
CA THR A 99 -10.85 0.57 3.87
C THR A 99 -9.72 0.11 2.93
N THR A 100 -10.05 -0.15 1.66
CA THR A 100 -9.08 -0.60 0.65
C THR A 100 -8.00 0.47 0.45
N ALA A 101 -6.78 0.18 0.88
CA ALA A 101 -5.63 1.05 0.69
C ALA A 101 -4.94 0.82 -0.66
N ILE A 102 -4.30 1.86 -1.16
CA ILE A 102 -3.36 1.81 -2.28
C ILE A 102 -2.02 2.37 -1.82
N GLN A 103 -0.94 1.76 -2.27
CA GLN A 103 0.43 2.21 -2.04
C GLN A 103 1.14 2.34 -3.39
N ILE A 104 1.75 3.49 -3.63
CA ILE A 104 2.44 3.83 -4.87
C ILE A 104 3.84 4.30 -4.50
N ALA A 105 4.86 3.64 -5.05
CA ALA A 105 6.26 4.02 -4.89
C ALA A 105 6.90 4.20 -6.26
N LYS A 106 7.42 5.39 -6.51
CA LYS A 106 8.23 5.70 -7.68
C LYS A 106 9.70 5.50 -7.30
N VAL A 107 10.33 4.49 -7.88
CA VAL A 107 11.69 4.01 -7.57
C VAL A 107 12.66 4.18 -8.73
#